data_AF-A0A6A2ERZ9-F1
#
_entry.id   AF-A0A6A2ERZ9-F1
#
_cell.length_a   1.000
_cell.length_b   1.000
_cell.length_c   1.000
_cell.angle_alpha   90.00
_cell.angle_beta   90.00
_cell.angle_gamma   90.00
#
_symmetry.space_group_name_H-M   'P 1'
#
loop_
_entity.id
_entity.type
_entity.pdbx_description
1 polymer ?
#
loop_
_entity_poly.entity_id
_entity_poly.type
_entity_poly.pdbx_seq_one_letter_code
_entity_poly.pdbx_strand_id
1 'polypeptide(L)'
;MGRTVPSFRMLLEEMIAELSVFRMALHGEDKDAFDNLMNKARKHASSCTVTPTIDLMQAVFLSILIEQEKEIISLQEAKPNVPAGREI
;
A
#
# COMPACT_ATOMS: atom_id res chain seq x y z
N MET A 1 -8.22 -20.54 27.64
CA MET A 1 -7.10 -20.50 26.67
C MET A 1 -6.93 -19.07 26.23
N GLY A 2 -5.74 -18.50 26.41
CA GLY A 2 -5.47 -17.10 26.10
C GLY A 2 -5.70 -16.83 24.61
N ARG A 3 -6.49 -15.80 24.30
CA ARG A 3 -6.70 -15.35 22.93
C ARG A 3 -5.38 -14.80 22.42
N THR A 4 -4.75 -15.47 21.46
CA THR A 4 -3.59 -14.92 20.75
C THR A 4 -4.00 -13.59 20.12
N VAL A 5 -3.25 -12.52 20.39
CA VAL A 5 -3.46 -11.24 19.72
C VAL A 5 -3.18 -11.45 18.22
N PRO A 6 -4.14 -11.17 17.32
CA PRO A 6 -3.92 -11.36 15.89
C PRO A 6 -2.76 -10.48 15.44
N SER A 7 -1.85 -11.06 14.65
CA SER A 7 -0.75 -10.28 14.07
C SER A 7 -1.30 -9.25 13.08
N PHE A 8 -0.57 -8.16 12.86
CA PHE A 8 -0.93 -7.18 11.84
C PHE A 8 -1.16 -7.84 10.47
N ARG A 9 -0.38 -8.87 10.12
CA ARG A 9 -0.57 -9.64 8.88
C ARG A 9 -1.94 -10.32 8.83
N MET A 10 -2.42 -10.89 9.93
CA MET A 10 -3.75 -11.51 9.97
C MET A 10 -4.85 -10.48 9.78
N LEU A 11 -4.75 -9.36 10.51
CA LEU A 11 -5.67 -8.25 10.41
C LEU A 11 -5.68 -7.64 8.99
N LEU A 12 -4.51 -7.52 8.36
CA LEU A 12 -4.37 -7.05 6.99
C LEU A 12 -5.10 -7.98 6.00
N GLU A 13 -4.90 -9.29 6.09
CA GLU A 13 -5.57 -10.21 5.15
C GLU A 13 -7.09 -10.25 5.38
N GLU A 14 -7.55 -10.10 6.63
CA GLU A 14 -8.98 -9.94 6.95
C GLU A 14 -9.56 -8.69 6.29
N MET A 15 -8.88 -7.54 6.44
CA MET A 15 -9.24 -6.30 5.78
C MET A 15 -9.25 -6.41 4.24
N ILE A 16 -8.24 -7.05 3.65
CA ILE A 16 -8.20 -7.27 2.20
C ILE A 16 -9.38 -8.14 1.75
N ALA A 17 -9.77 -9.12 2.56
CA ALA A 17 -10.95 -9.93 2.29
C ALA A 17 -12.24 -9.11 2.38
N GLU A 18 -12.37 -8.20 3.33
CA GLU A 18 -13.50 -7.25 3.42
C GLU A 18 -13.57 -6.33 2.19
N LEU A 19 -12.42 -5.88 1.69
CA LEU A 19 -12.32 -5.06 0.48
C LEU A 19 -12.58 -5.84 -0.81
N SER A 20 -12.82 -7.16 -0.75
CA SER A 20 -13.10 -7.97 -1.94
C SER A 20 -14.31 -7.47 -2.73
N VAL A 21 -15.35 -6.99 -2.04
CA VAL A 21 -16.55 -6.42 -2.68
C VAL A 21 -16.21 -5.14 -3.43
N PHE A 22 -15.37 -4.28 -2.84
CA PHE A 22 -14.87 -3.07 -3.50
C PHE A 22 -14.05 -3.42 -4.73
N ARG A 23 -13.11 -4.37 -4.61
CA ARG A 23 -12.31 -4.88 -5.73
C ARG A 23 -13.19 -5.45 -6.85
N MET A 24 -14.28 -6.14 -6.51
CA MET A 24 -15.20 -6.69 -7.51
C MET A 24 -15.93 -5.63 -8.33
N ALA A 25 -16.14 -4.44 -7.76
CA ALA A 25 -16.73 -3.30 -8.45
C ALA A 25 -15.74 -2.56 -9.38
N LEU A 26 -14.43 -2.82 -9.26
CA LEU A 26 -13.41 -2.24 -10.14
C LEU A 26 -13.33 -2.99 -11.47
N HIS A 27 -13.01 -2.25 -12.53
CA HIS A 27 -12.90 -2.77 -13.89
C HIS A 27 -11.54 -2.44 -14.52
N GLY A 28 -11.06 -3.32 -15.41
CA GLY A 28 -9.84 -3.09 -16.18
C GLY A 28 -8.63 -2.80 -15.30
N GLU A 29 -7.90 -1.74 -15.67
CA GLU A 29 -6.64 -1.32 -15.04
C GLU A 29 -6.80 -0.97 -13.55
N ASP A 30 -7.98 -0.52 -13.11
CA ASP A 30 -8.23 -0.18 -11.70
C ASP A 30 -8.13 -1.40 -10.80
N LYS A 31 -8.51 -2.57 -11.31
CA LYS A 31 -8.45 -3.82 -10.55
C LYS A 31 -7.02 -4.30 -10.37
N ASP A 32 -6.22 -4.19 -11.43
CA ASP A 32 -4.78 -4.50 -11.40
C ASP A 32 -4.02 -3.51 -10.49
N ALA A 33 -4.39 -2.22 -10.55
CA ALA A 33 -3.86 -1.20 -9.67
C ALA A 33 -4.19 -1.53 -8.20
N PHE A 34 -5.44 -1.88 -7.89
CA PHE A 34 -5.85 -2.29 -6.55
C PHE A 34 -5.03 -3.47 -6.03
N ASP A 35 -4.85 -4.52 -6.84
CA ASP A 35 -4.06 -5.69 -6.44
C ASP A 35 -2.60 -5.32 -6.15
N ASN A 36 -2.02 -4.44 -6.96
CA ASN A 36 -0.68 -3.93 -6.72
C ASN A 36 -0.59 -3.12 -5.41
N LEU A 37 -1.60 -2.29 -5.09
CA LEU A 37 -1.67 -1.57 -3.82
C LEU A 37 -1.72 -2.52 -2.63
N MET A 38 -2.52 -3.59 -2.70
CA MET A 38 -2.58 -4.59 -1.62
C MET A 38 -1.24 -5.32 -1.45
N ASN A 39 -0.51 -5.57 -2.54
CA ASN A 39 0.84 -6.13 -2.46
C ASN A 39 1.84 -5.17 -1.81
N LYS A 40 1.73 -3.86 -2.07
CA LYS A 40 2.53 -2.83 -1.38
C LYS A 40 2.25 -2.82 0.13
N ALA A 41 0.97 -2.88 0.51
CA ALA A 41 0.58 -2.96 1.93
C ALA A 41 1.21 -4.16 2.64
N ARG A 42 1.22 -5.34 2.00
CA ARG A 42 1.84 -6.56 2.56
C ARG A 42 3.33 -6.44 2.85
N LYS A 43 4.08 -5.62 2.09
CA LYS A 43 5.54 -5.44 2.29
C LYS A 43 5.88 -4.83 3.65
N HIS A 44 4.95 -4.07 4.25
CA HIS A 44 5.14 -3.41 5.54
C HIS A 44 4.38 -4.10 6.69
N ALA A 45 3.83 -5.29 6.45
CA ALA A 45 3.05 -6.02 7.45
C ALA A 45 3.85 -6.41 8.71
N SER A 46 5.18 -6.50 8.60
CA SER A 46 6.09 -6.74 9.72
C SER A 46 6.44 -5.48 10.52
N SER A 47 6.23 -4.29 9.95
CA SER A 47 6.61 -3.00 10.54
C SER A 47 5.50 -2.34 11.36
N CYS A 48 4.25 -2.79 11.21
CA CYS A 48 3.10 -2.17 11.89
C CYS A 48 2.81 -2.74 13.30
N THR A 49 3.62 -3.71 13.77
CA THR A 49 3.55 -4.21 15.16
C THR A 49 3.96 -3.16 16.21
N VAL A 50 4.44 -1.99 15.77
CA VAL A 50 5.11 -0.99 16.60
C VAL A 50 4.18 0.17 17.01
N THR A 51 2.94 0.22 16.51
CA THR A 51 2.04 1.36 16.81
C THR A 51 0.63 0.88 17.15
N PRO A 52 0.35 0.58 18.44
CA PRO A 52 -0.97 0.17 18.90
C PRO A 52 -2.06 1.24 18.72
N THR A 53 -1.66 2.48 18.41
CA THR A 53 -2.53 3.65 18.32
C THR A 53 -2.96 4.02 16.90
N ILE A 54 -2.34 3.44 15.87
CA ILE A 54 -2.71 3.70 14.47
C ILE A 54 -3.79 2.72 14.06
N ASP A 55 -4.86 3.24 13.45
CA ASP A 55 -5.91 2.41 12.88
C ASP A 55 -5.37 1.56 11.72
N LEU A 56 -5.89 0.34 11.56
CA LEU A 56 -5.40 -0.62 10.58
C LEU A 56 -5.46 -0.07 9.13
N MET A 57 -6.53 0.66 8.76
CA MET A 57 -6.62 1.28 7.43
C MET A 57 -5.55 2.36 7.26
N GLN A 58 -5.28 3.15 8.31
CA GLN A 58 -4.23 4.17 8.27
C GLN A 58 -2.84 3.54 8.08
N ALA A 59 -2.57 2.42 8.75
CA ALA A 59 -1.33 1.68 8.59
C ALA A 59 -1.17 1.10 7.16
N VAL A 60 -2.26 0.60 6.58
CA VAL A 60 -2.29 0.14 5.18
C VAL A 60 -2.02 1.28 4.21
N PHE A 61 -2.67 2.42 4.38
CA PHE A 61 -2.45 3.59 3.53
C PHE A 61 -1.03 4.12 3.66
N LEU A 62 -0.48 4.20 4.87
CA LEU A 62 0.90 4.62 5.08
C LEU A 62 1.88 3.67 4.37
N SER A 63 1.64 2.36 4.46
CA SER A 63 2.45 1.34 3.79
C SER A 63 2.44 1.50 2.27
N ILE A 64 1.25 1.75 1.70
CA ILE A 64 1.08 2.02 0.27
C ILE A 64 1.83 3.28 -0.14
N LEU A 65 1.67 4.37 0.61
CA LEU A 65 2.31 5.65 0.33
C LEU A 65 3.84 5.54 0.35
N ILE A 66 4.41 4.80 1.30
CA ILE A 66 5.86 4.58 1.39
C ILE A 66 6.39 3.88 0.12
N GLU A 67 5.72 2.81 -0.32
CA GLU A 67 6.14 2.10 -1.54
C GLU A 67 5.94 2.94 -2.80
N GLN A 68 4.88 3.75 -2.87
CA GLN A 68 4.68 4.71 -3.95
C GLN A 68 5.75 5.80 -3.97
N GLU A 69 6.13 6.35 -2.83
CA GLU A 69 7.20 7.36 -2.72
C GLU A 69 8.54 6.79 -3.21
N LYS A 70 8.87 5.56 -2.83
CA LYS A 70 10.07 4.85 -3.32
C LYS A 70 10.06 4.69 -4.84
N GLU A 71 8.92 4.35 -5.43
CA GLU A 71 8.77 4.25 -6.88
C GLU A 71 8.93 5.62 -7.55
N ILE A 72 8.36 6.68 -6.98
CA ILE A 72 8.50 8.06 -7.49
C ILE A 72 9.96 8.49 -7.48
N ILE A 73 10.67 8.30 -6.36
CA ILE A 73 12.10 8.62 -6.24
C ILE A 73 12.89 7.85 -7.29
N SER A 74 12.66 6.54 -7.42
CA SER A 74 13.35 5.72 -8.42
C SER A 74 13.09 6.19 -9.85
N LEU A 75 11.86 6.59 -10.18
CA LEU A 75 11.52 7.14 -11.49
C LEU A 75 12.16 8.52 -11.74
N GLN A 76 12.31 9.34 -10.70
CA GLN A 76 13.00 10.63 -10.79
C GLN A 76 14.50 10.45 -11.02
N GLU A 77 15.13 9.48 -10.35
CA GLU A 77 16.56 9.14 -10.52
C GLU A 77 16.84 8.49 -11.88
N ALA A 78 15.91 7.67 -12.39
CA ALA A 78 16.04 6.98 -13.66
C ALA A 78 15.77 7.88 -14.88
N LYS A 79 15.06 9.00 -14.69
CA LYS A 79 14.93 10.02 -15.75
C LYS A 79 16.29 10.69 -15.94
N PRO A 80 16.93 10.64 -17.12
CA PRO A 80 18.05 11.54 -17.39
C PRO A 80 17.54 12.95 -17.15
N ASN A 81 18.33 13.78 -16.46
CA ASN A 81 18.01 15.17 -16.15
C ASN A 81 17.62 15.91 -17.45
N VAL A 82 16.34 15.92 -17.81
CA VAL A 82 15.82 16.72 -18.91
C VAL A 82 15.66 18.10 -18.31
N PRO A 83 16.53 19.08 -18.66
CA PRO A 83 16.39 20.42 -18.12
C PRO A 83 15.00 20.94 -18.45
N ALA A 84 14.27 21.36 -17.41
CA ALA A 84 13.00 22.06 -17.54
C ALA A 84 13.23 23.29 -18.43
N GLY A 85 12.84 23.19 -19.69
CA GLY A 85 13.25 24.15 -20.71
C GLY A 85 12.52 23.95 -22.03
N ARG A 86 11.23 24.24 -22.03
CA ARG A 86 10.59 25.03 -23.09
C ARG A 86 9.20 25.46 -22.65
N GLU A 87 9.15 26.62 -22.03
CA GLU A 87 8.02 27.51 -22.24
C GLU A 87 8.04 27.92 -23.72
N ILE A 88 6.91 27.77 -24.41
CA ILE A 88 6.60 28.41 -25.68
C ILE A 88 5.22 29.04 -25.54
#